data_AF-I2BAL8-F1
#
_entry.id   AF-I2BAL8-F1
#
_cell.length_a   1.000
_cell.length_b   1.000
_cell.length_c   1.000
_cell.angle_alpha   90.00
_cell.angle_beta   90.00
_cell.angle_gamma   90.00
#
_symmetry.space_group_name_H-M   'P 1'
#
loop_
_entity.id
_entity.type
_entity.pdbx_description
1 polymer ?
#
loop_
_entity_poly.entity_id
_entity_poly.type
_entity_poly.pdbx_seq_one_letter_code
_entity_poly.pdbx_strand_id
1 'polypeptide(L)'
;MVTETDGTFITARQYPQMVLFTPSLLPDGLHLTAPDGSVVHIRYPDFLPQPSPTEVWGNHFSALVAPAAINRWLSGFFPRDVQLRWLGPQLSRRVKNHPAVPLSFADGFPYLLTSESSLRDLQQRCPASVSMTQFRPNLVVTGAPAWAEDTWKVIRIGNVIFDVIKPCSRCIFTTVSPEQGRKHPATEPLATLQSFRTAPDNGDVDFGQNLIARQSGVIREGDEVEILATGPARIYGAGATTQGAVGTGAGNTPHQALTIQWQQQVFTGNNQQPLLEQLEQNGIRIPYSCRAGICGCCRISLTSGRVRAMKAGAVGEDNTILSCSCIPEGDIKIAPC
;
A
#
# COMPACT_ATOMS: atom_id res chain seq x y z
N MET A 1 11.48 7.36 3.47
CA MET A 1 10.80 6.05 3.68
C MET A 1 11.40 5.38 4.90
N VAL A 2 10.62 4.61 5.65
CA VAL A 2 11.15 3.80 6.76
C VAL A 2 11.36 2.37 6.25
N THR A 3 12.51 1.78 6.57
CA THR A 3 12.86 0.41 6.19
C THR A 3 13.40 -0.36 7.38
N GLU A 4 13.51 -1.67 7.23
CA GLU A 4 14.43 -2.49 8.03
C GLU A 4 15.89 -2.16 7.67
N THR A 5 16.83 -2.71 8.44
CA THR A 5 18.27 -2.45 8.29
C THR A 5 18.82 -2.95 6.96
N ASP A 6 18.21 -3.98 6.37
CA ASP A 6 18.56 -4.53 5.06
C ASP A 6 17.90 -3.84 3.85
N GLY A 7 17.10 -2.79 4.08
CA GLY A 7 16.46 -2.02 3.02
C GLY A 7 15.03 -2.46 2.67
N THR A 8 14.47 -3.45 3.36
CA THR A 8 13.06 -3.84 3.23
C THR A 8 12.15 -2.72 3.69
N PHE A 9 11.27 -2.23 2.83
CA PHE A 9 10.35 -1.15 3.16
C PHE A 9 9.31 -1.57 4.21
N ILE A 10 9.06 -0.68 5.15
CA ILE A 10 8.01 -0.83 6.17
C ILE A 10 6.83 0.02 5.76
N THR A 11 5.62 -0.54 5.83
CA THR A 11 4.40 0.17 5.43
C THR A 11 3.41 0.29 6.57
N ALA A 12 2.60 1.35 6.51
CA ALA A 12 1.45 1.50 7.38
C ALA A 12 0.33 0.46 7.13
N ARG A 13 0.45 -0.37 6.08
CA ARG A 13 -0.41 -1.56 5.91
C ARG A 13 -0.12 -2.60 6.98
N GLN A 14 1.15 -2.71 7.38
CA GLN A 14 1.63 -3.61 8.42
C GLN A 14 1.64 -2.92 9.79
N TYR A 15 2.08 -1.65 9.85
CA TYR A 15 2.16 -0.86 11.07
C TYR A 15 1.31 0.43 10.96
N PRO A 16 -0.02 0.35 11.10
CA PRO A 16 -0.92 1.50 10.95
C PRO A 16 -0.54 2.74 11.75
N GLN A 17 0.06 2.57 12.94
CA GLN A 17 0.58 3.65 13.80
C GLN A 17 1.56 4.60 13.09
N MET A 18 2.20 4.17 12.00
CA MET A 18 3.08 5.01 11.20
C MET A 18 2.41 6.28 10.65
N VAL A 19 1.08 6.29 10.48
CA VAL A 19 0.35 7.48 9.99
C VAL A 19 0.29 8.61 11.02
N LEU A 20 0.58 8.31 12.29
CA LEU A 20 0.57 9.28 13.38
C LEU A 20 1.85 10.14 13.43
N PHE A 21 2.88 9.75 12.67
CA PHE A 21 4.04 10.60 12.48
C PHE A 21 3.70 11.75 11.54
N THR A 22 4.06 12.96 11.93
CA THR A 22 3.81 14.17 11.14
C THR A 22 5.11 14.72 10.57
N PRO A 23 5.40 14.47 9.28
CA PRO A 23 6.56 15.05 8.61
C PRO A 23 6.28 16.49 8.17
N SER A 24 7.26 17.38 8.35
CA SER A 24 7.29 18.73 7.79
C SER A 24 8.61 18.95 7.05
N LEU A 25 8.52 19.30 5.77
CA LEU A 25 9.72 19.55 4.96
C LEU A 25 10.31 20.92 5.31
N LEU A 26 11.62 20.95 5.50
CA LEU A 26 12.41 22.17 5.70
C LEU A 26 13.34 22.38 4.51
N PRO A 27 13.81 23.61 4.23
CA PRO A 27 14.74 23.86 3.13
C PRO A 27 16.01 23.01 3.18
N ASP A 28 16.49 22.67 4.37
CA ASP A 28 17.71 21.92 4.62
C ASP A 28 17.46 20.49 5.14
N GLY A 29 16.21 20.04 5.26
CA GLY A 29 15.93 18.73 5.85
C GLY A 29 14.47 18.38 6.09
N LEU A 30 14.26 17.55 7.10
CA LEU A 30 12.96 17.04 7.54
C LEU A 30 12.81 17.27 9.04
N HIS A 31 11.75 17.96 9.43
CA HIS A 31 11.22 17.93 10.79
C HIS A 31 10.21 16.80 10.90
N LEU A 32 10.35 15.95 11.91
CA LEU A 32 9.47 14.81 12.13
C LEU A 32 8.96 14.81 13.57
N THR A 33 7.65 14.94 13.73
CA THR A 33 6.96 14.81 15.02
C THR A 33 6.45 13.38 15.17
N ALA A 34 6.79 12.74 16.29
CA ALA A 34 6.31 11.42 16.67
C ALA A 34 4.95 11.48 17.41
N PRO A 35 4.26 10.34 17.56
CA PRO A 35 2.95 10.28 18.23
C PRO A 35 2.98 10.65 19.72
N ASP A 36 4.14 10.53 20.37
CA ASP A 36 4.34 10.94 21.77
C ASP A 36 4.64 12.44 21.92
N GLY A 37 4.65 13.19 20.82
CA GLY A 37 4.99 14.61 20.78
C GLY A 37 6.49 14.92 20.74
N SER A 38 7.35 13.90 20.83
CA SER A 38 8.79 14.11 20.64
C SER A 38 9.08 14.46 19.17
N VAL A 39 10.14 15.24 18.96
CA VAL A 39 10.49 15.78 17.65
C VAL A 39 11.93 15.46 17.31
N VAL A 40 12.20 15.29 16.02
CA VAL A 40 13.56 15.16 15.52
C VAL A 40 13.74 15.96 14.24
N HIS A 41 14.91 16.57 14.09
CA HIS A 41 15.34 17.24 12.87
C HIS A 41 16.40 16.41 12.17
N ILE A 42 16.20 16.16 10.87
CA ILE A 42 17.16 15.44 10.03
C ILE A 42 17.57 16.37 8.89
N ARG A 43 18.83 16.80 8.85
CA ARG A 43 19.31 17.62 7.73
C ARG A 43 19.74 16.74 6.57
N TYR A 44 19.50 17.19 5.34
CA TYR A 44 19.92 16.48 4.13
C TYR A 44 21.43 16.16 4.08
N PRO A 45 22.34 17.07 4.49
CA PRO A 45 23.77 16.78 4.48
C PRO A 45 24.21 15.74 5.51
N ASP A 46 23.37 15.44 6.52
CA ASP A 46 23.73 14.49 7.59
C ASP A 46 23.44 13.03 7.17
N PHE A 47 22.75 12.80 6.06
CA PHE A 47 22.56 11.45 5.53
C PHE A 47 23.90 10.83 5.14
N LEU A 48 24.07 9.53 5.41
CA LEU A 48 25.28 8.80 5.05
C LEU A 48 25.49 8.88 3.53
N PRO A 49 26.71 9.25 3.07
CA PRO A 49 26.95 9.53 1.66
C PRO A 49 26.94 8.28 0.79
N GLN A 50 27.12 7.10 1.39
CA GLN A 50 27.09 5.82 0.68
C GLN A 50 25.63 5.40 0.44
N PRO A 51 25.19 5.27 -0.83
CA PRO A 51 23.88 4.72 -1.13
C PRO A 51 23.80 3.26 -0.69
N SER A 52 22.69 2.90 -0.06
CA SER A 52 22.41 1.54 0.37
C SER A 52 21.30 0.95 -0.51
N PRO A 53 21.33 -0.38 -0.79
CA PRO A 53 20.25 -1.07 -1.46
C PRO A 53 18.91 -0.82 -0.77
N THR A 54 17.86 -0.66 -1.57
CA THR A 54 16.48 -0.41 -1.12
C THR A 54 15.52 -0.97 -2.15
N GLU A 55 14.39 -1.50 -1.68
CA GLU A 55 13.38 -2.09 -2.56
C GLU A 55 11.99 -1.53 -2.24
N VAL A 56 11.18 -1.32 -3.28
CA VAL A 56 9.74 -1.12 -3.14
C VAL A 56 9.02 -1.92 -4.22
N TRP A 57 8.22 -2.91 -3.81
CA TRP A 57 7.42 -3.77 -4.70
C TRP A 57 8.23 -4.44 -5.83
N GLY A 58 9.40 -5.02 -5.52
CA GLY A 58 10.29 -5.65 -6.49
C GLY A 58 11.15 -4.68 -7.30
N ASN A 59 10.94 -3.36 -7.18
CA ASN A 59 11.79 -2.35 -7.80
C ASN A 59 12.99 -2.07 -6.89
N HIS A 60 14.18 -2.44 -7.35
CA HIS A 60 15.44 -2.29 -6.63
C HIS A 60 16.15 -1.01 -7.05
N PHE A 61 16.53 -0.21 -6.08
CA PHE A 61 17.24 1.06 -6.26
C PHE A 61 18.09 1.34 -5.02
N SER A 62 18.71 2.51 -4.96
CA SER A 62 19.52 2.92 -3.81
C SER A 62 18.97 4.16 -3.12
N ALA A 63 19.16 4.22 -1.81
CA ALA A 63 18.81 5.37 -0.99
C ALA A 63 19.90 5.64 0.07
N LEU A 64 20.03 6.90 0.47
CA LEU A 64 20.87 7.32 1.58
C LEU A 64 20.18 7.01 2.91
N VAL A 65 20.98 6.72 3.93
CA VAL A 65 20.52 6.32 5.27
C VAL A 65 20.70 7.48 6.24
N ALA A 66 19.69 7.76 7.06
CA ALA A 66 19.80 8.79 8.09
C ALA A 66 20.85 8.42 9.16
N PRO A 67 21.40 9.39 9.91
CA PRO A 67 22.34 9.13 11.00
C PRO A 67 21.83 8.09 12.02
N ALA A 68 22.75 7.37 12.65
CA ALA A 68 22.43 6.36 13.66
C ALA A 68 21.59 6.91 14.83
N ALA A 69 21.78 8.18 15.22
CA ALA A 69 20.96 8.82 16.25
C ALA A 69 19.47 8.93 15.84
N ILE A 70 19.21 9.29 14.57
CA ILE A 70 17.85 9.38 14.01
C ILE A 70 17.21 7.98 13.95
N ASN A 71 17.97 7.00 13.46
CA ASN A 71 17.46 5.63 13.34
C ASN A 71 17.16 5.02 14.71
N ARG A 72 18.02 5.21 15.72
CA ARG A 72 17.75 4.77 17.10
C ARG A 72 16.51 5.44 17.69
N TRP A 73 16.33 6.74 17.46
CA TRP A 73 15.12 7.44 17.90
C TRP A 73 13.87 6.87 17.24
N LEU A 74 13.90 6.65 15.91
CA LEU A 74 12.80 6.01 15.19
C LEU A 74 12.53 4.59 15.67
N SER A 75 13.56 3.77 15.88
CA SER A 75 13.44 2.39 16.39
C SER A 75 12.67 2.33 17.71
N GLY A 76 12.69 3.38 18.54
CA GLY A 76 11.90 3.44 19.78
C GLY A 76 10.38 3.32 19.58
N PHE A 77 9.88 3.60 18.37
CA PHE A 77 8.46 3.52 18.02
C PHE A 77 8.07 2.25 17.26
N PHE A 78 9.03 1.39 16.95
CA PHE A 78 8.80 0.15 16.21
C PHE A 78 9.25 -1.05 17.05
N PRO A 79 8.65 -2.24 16.87
CA PRO A 79 9.08 -3.45 17.59
C PRO A 79 10.39 -4.04 17.04
N ARG A 80 11.13 -3.29 16.20
CA ARG A 80 12.34 -3.71 15.49
C ARG A 80 13.18 -2.50 15.14
N ASP A 81 14.45 -2.74 14.84
CA ASP A 81 15.31 -1.69 14.33
C ASP A 81 14.87 -1.22 12.94
N VAL A 82 14.78 0.10 12.77
CA VAL A 82 14.38 0.71 11.51
C VAL A 82 15.37 1.77 11.07
N GLN A 83 15.32 2.09 9.79
CA GLN A 83 16.15 3.13 9.18
C GLN A 83 15.30 4.09 8.36
N LEU A 84 15.56 5.39 8.50
CA LEU A 84 15.01 6.41 7.61
C LEU A 84 15.87 6.50 6.35
N ARG A 85 15.22 6.41 5.19
CA ARG A 85 15.82 6.47 3.86
C ARG A 85 15.39 7.73 3.12
N TRP A 86 16.35 8.35 2.43
CA TRP A 86 16.14 9.45 1.49
C TRP A 86 16.81 9.12 0.15
N LEU A 87 16.14 9.40 -0.97
CA LEU A 87 16.69 9.11 -2.31
C LEU A 87 17.83 10.04 -2.72
N GLY A 88 18.08 11.10 -1.95
CA GLY A 88 18.98 12.17 -2.35
C GLY A 88 18.35 13.11 -3.38
N PRO A 89 19.13 14.07 -3.89
CA PRO A 89 18.67 15.05 -4.87
C PRO A 89 18.46 14.46 -6.27
N GLN A 90 19.13 13.36 -6.59
CA GLN A 90 19.01 12.67 -7.87
C GLN A 90 18.27 11.35 -7.68
N LEU A 91 17.02 11.31 -8.15
CA LEU A 91 16.19 10.12 -8.03
C LEU A 91 16.73 9.00 -8.93
N SER A 92 17.03 7.85 -8.36
CA SER A 92 17.48 6.64 -9.08
C SER A 92 16.32 5.77 -9.56
N ARG A 93 15.18 5.79 -8.85
CA ARG A 93 14.01 4.97 -9.17
C ARG A 93 13.17 5.57 -10.31
N ARG A 94 12.55 4.69 -11.11
CA ARG A 94 11.67 5.05 -12.24
C ARG A 94 10.30 4.38 -12.13
N VAL A 95 9.31 5.00 -12.76
CA VAL A 95 7.98 4.42 -12.95
C VAL A 95 8.08 3.19 -13.86
N LYS A 96 7.45 2.08 -13.47
CA LYS A 96 7.42 0.85 -14.27
C LYS A 96 6.77 1.15 -15.64
N ASN A 97 7.38 0.68 -16.72
CA ASN A 97 6.98 0.94 -18.11
C ASN A 97 7.09 2.42 -18.56
N HIS A 98 7.64 3.30 -17.73
CA HIS A 98 7.94 4.71 -18.07
C HIS A 98 9.34 5.08 -17.57
N PRO A 99 10.41 4.56 -18.19
CA PRO A 99 11.79 4.67 -17.68
C PRO A 99 12.34 6.10 -17.66
N ALA A 100 11.72 7.04 -18.38
CA ALA A 100 12.06 8.45 -18.34
C ALA A 100 11.48 9.20 -17.12
N VAL A 101 10.49 8.60 -16.43
CA VAL A 101 9.74 9.28 -15.38
C VAL A 101 10.33 8.91 -14.01
N PRO A 102 10.92 9.87 -13.28
CA PRO A 102 11.44 9.62 -11.94
C PRO A 102 10.31 9.32 -10.97
N LEU A 103 10.57 8.42 -10.02
CA LEU A 103 9.64 8.07 -8.96
C LEU A 103 10.35 8.14 -7.62
N SER A 104 9.68 8.68 -6.60
CA SER A 104 10.19 8.66 -5.24
C SER A 104 9.92 7.28 -4.59
N PHE A 105 9.56 7.23 -3.31
CA PHE A 105 9.11 6.01 -2.64
C PHE A 105 7.62 5.68 -2.87
N ALA A 106 6.91 6.43 -3.72
CA ALA A 106 5.50 6.17 -4.04
C ALA A 106 5.29 4.77 -4.63
N ASP A 107 4.09 4.20 -4.48
CA ASP A 107 3.84 2.80 -4.84
C ASP A 107 4.03 2.51 -6.33
N GLY A 108 3.55 3.39 -7.21
CA GLY A 108 3.61 3.14 -8.66
C GLY A 108 3.70 4.38 -9.55
N PHE A 109 3.08 5.49 -9.19
CA PHE A 109 3.04 6.71 -9.99
C PHE A 109 3.33 7.97 -9.16
N PRO A 110 3.83 9.06 -9.78
CA PRO A 110 4.22 10.26 -9.05
C PRO A 110 3.04 11.01 -8.42
N TYR A 111 1.88 10.98 -9.08
CA TYR A 111 0.70 11.73 -8.66
C TYR A 111 -0.55 10.87 -8.68
N LEU A 112 -1.43 11.13 -7.72
CA LEU A 112 -2.78 10.59 -7.65
C LEU A 112 -3.78 11.74 -7.65
N LEU A 113 -4.76 11.67 -8.55
CA LEU A 113 -5.92 12.56 -8.61
C LEU A 113 -7.18 11.87 -8.13
N THR A 114 -8.00 12.58 -7.36
CA THR A 114 -9.34 12.16 -6.95
C THR A 114 -10.32 13.31 -7.11
N SER A 115 -11.60 13.00 -7.31
CA SER A 115 -12.68 14.00 -7.26
C SER A 115 -13.37 14.04 -5.91
N GLU A 116 -13.72 15.24 -5.45
CA GLU A 116 -14.53 15.44 -4.25
C GLU A 116 -15.94 14.84 -4.42
N SER A 117 -16.53 14.93 -5.61
CA SER A 117 -17.86 14.36 -5.87
C SER A 117 -17.85 12.83 -5.83
N SER A 118 -16.77 12.18 -6.27
CA SER A 118 -16.58 10.72 -6.13
C SER A 118 -16.45 10.31 -4.67
N LEU A 119 -15.76 11.11 -3.84
CA LEU A 119 -15.71 10.87 -2.40
C LEU A 119 -17.10 11.02 -1.76
N ARG A 120 -17.88 12.03 -2.14
CA ARG A 120 -19.25 12.23 -1.64
C ARG A 120 -20.17 11.06 -1.99
N ASP A 121 -20.12 10.56 -3.22
CA ASP A 121 -20.89 9.37 -3.62
C ASP A 121 -20.46 8.13 -2.82
N LEU A 122 -19.16 7.96 -2.54
CA LEU A 122 -18.68 6.90 -1.65
C LEU A 122 -19.20 7.08 -0.20
N GLN A 123 -19.15 8.30 0.34
CA GLN A 123 -19.64 8.60 1.70
C GLN A 123 -21.13 8.32 1.86
N GLN A 124 -21.94 8.53 0.80
CA GLN A 124 -23.36 8.20 0.81
C GLN A 124 -23.63 6.69 0.87
N ARG A 125 -22.70 5.87 0.38
CA ARG A 125 -22.79 4.40 0.37
C ARG A 125 -22.13 3.75 1.59
N CYS A 126 -21.15 4.42 2.19
CA CYS A 126 -20.32 3.86 3.24
C CYS A 126 -20.91 4.14 4.62
N PRO A 127 -21.12 3.11 5.46
CA PRO A 127 -21.65 3.30 6.82
C PRO A 127 -20.62 3.93 7.78
N ALA A 128 -19.33 3.90 7.43
CA ALA A 128 -18.26 4.50 8.21
C ALA A 128 -17.96 5.92 7.74
N SER A 129 -17.39 6.75 8.64
CA SER A 129 -16.82 8.03 8.23
C SER A 129 -15.60 7.79 7.34
N VAL A 130 -15.60 8.42 6.16
CA VAL A 130 -14.52 8.32 5.17
C VAL A 130 -14.01 9.70 4.86
N SER A 131 -12.70 9.88 4.87
CA SER A 131 -12.03 11.14 4.52
C SER A 131 -11.16 10.98 3.28
N MET A 132 -10.92 12.09 2.56
CA MET A 132 -10.05 12.08 1.37
C MET A 132 -8.62 11.65 1.70
N THR A 133 -8.13 11.95 2.91
CA THR A 133 -6.77 11.66 3.35
C THR A 133 -6.47 10.16 3.42
N GLN A 134 -7.48 9.30 3.60
CA GLN A 134 -7.34 7.83 3.52
C GLN A 134 -6.92 7.35 2.12
N PHE A 135 -7.26 8.10 1.06
CA PHE A 135 -6.89 7.78 -0.32
C PHE A 135 -5.54 8.37 -0.73
N ARG A 136 -5.01 9.30 0.07
CA ARG A 136 -3.70 9.96 -0.08
C ARG A 136 -3.48 10.57 -1.48
N PRO A 137 -4.44 11.30 -2.05
CA PRO A 137 -4.24 11.97 -3.33
C PRO A 137 -3.22 13.12 -3.20
N ASN A 138 -2.61 13.48 -4.32
CA ASN A 138 -1.85 14.71 -4.46
C ASN A 138 -2.74 15.85 -4.95
N LEU A 139 -3.75 15.52 -5.77
CA LEU A 139 -4.64 16.47 -6.42
C LEU A 139 -6.09 16.09 -6.11
N VAL A 140 -6.86 17.03 -5.59
CA VAL A 140 -8.30 16.88 -5.37
C VAL A 140 -9.01 17.89 -6.24
N VAL A 141 -9.90 17.42 -7.09
CA VAL A 141 -10.66 18.28 -8.01
C VAL A 141 -12.12 18.38 -7.58
N THR A 142 -12.73 19.52 -7.89
CA THR A 142 -14.14 19.82 -7.63
C THR A 142 -14.86 20.22 -8.93
N GLY A 143 -16.18 20.39 -8.89
CA GLY A 143 -16.97 20.85 -10.04
C GLY A 143 -17.32 19.78 -11.09
N ALA A 144 -16.65 18.62 -11.08
CA ALA A 144 -16.99 17.49 -11.93
C ALA A 144 -18.08 16.58 -11.31
N PRO A 145 -18.94 15.94 -12.11
CA PRO A 145 -19.82 14.86 -11.63
C PRO A 145 -19.02 13.73 -10.97
N ALA A 146 -19.65 12.99 -10.07
CA ALA A 146 -19.02 11.84 -9.44
C ALA A 146 -18.55 10.84 -10.51
N TRP A 147 -17.32 10.35 -10.34
CA TRP A 147 -16.66 9.36 -11.20
C TRP A 147 -16.30 9.84 -12.61
N ALA A 148 -16.48 11.13 -12.92
CA ALA A 148 -16.13 11.69 -14.24
C ALA A 148 -14.65 11.49 -14.57
N GLU A 149 -13.77 11.49 -13.55
CA GLU A 149 -12.33 11.31 -13.70
C GLU A 149 -11.93 9.98 -14.35
N ASP A 150 -12.80 8.97 -14.33
CA ASP A 150 -12.53 7.67 -14.95
C ASP A 150 -12.44 7.72 -16.48
N THR A 151 -13.02 8.76 -17.09
CA THR A 151 -13.01 8.97 -18.54
C THR A 151 -11.82 9.82 -19.01
N TRP A 152 -11.13 10.52 -18.10
CA TRP A 152 -10.10 11.47 -18.49
C TRP A 152 -8.85 10.74 -18.98
N LYS A 153 -8.21 11.28 -20.01
CA LYS A 153 -6.96 10.75 -20.59
C LYS A 153 -5.85 11.78 -20.55
N VAL A 154 -6.17 13.04 -20.81
CA VAL A 154 -5.23 14.15 -20.69
C VAL A 154 -5.95 15.32 -20.07
N ILE A 155 -5.34 15.93 -19.05
CA ILE A 155 -5.86 17.11 -18.37
C ILE A 155 -4.79 18.18 -18.27
N ARG A 156 -5.20 19.43 -18.15
CA ARG A 156 -4.33 20.56 -17.85
C ARG A 156 -4.79 21.23 -16.56
N ILE A 157 -3.85 21.47 -15.65
CA ILE A 157 -4.08 22.20 -14.40
C ILE A 157 -3.12 23.39 -14.40
N GLY A 158 -3.66 24.60 -14.48
CA GLY A 158 -2.87 25.80 -14.76
C GLY A 158 -2.09 25.65 -16.07
N ASN A 159 -0.76 25.57 -15.98
CA ASN A 159 0.15 25.40 -17.12
C ASN A 159 0.75 23.99 -17.24
N VAL A 160 0.36 23.07 -16.36
CA VAL A 160 0.91 21.70 -16.34
C VAL A 160 -0.08 20.73 -16.95
N ILE A 161 0.39 19.98 -17.95
CA ILE A 161 -0.38 18.92 -18.61
C ILE A 161 -0.03 17.60 -17.95
N PHE A 162 -1.05 16.82 -17.64
CA PHE A 162 -0.94 15.49 -17.07
C PHE A 162 -1.57 14.46 -18.00
N ASP A 163 -0.86 13.35 -18.18
CA ASP A 163 -1.41 12.13 -18.74
C ASP A 163 -2.05 11.32 -17.61
N VAL A 164 -3.32 10.94 -17.81
CA VAL A 164 -4.08 10.06 -16.93
C VAL A 164 -3.79 8.62 -17.33
N ILE A 165 -2.93 7.96 -16.56
CA ILE A 165 -2.32 6.69 -16.99
C ILE A 165 -3.24 5.50 -16.74
N LYS A 166 -3.73 5.36 -15.51
CA LYS A 166 -4.62 4.26 -15.13
C LYS A 166 -5.39 4.53 -13.83
N PRO A 167 -6.53 3.86 -13.64
CA PRO A 167 -7.19 3.78 -12.34
C PRO A 167 -6.22 3.30 -11.27
N CYS A 168 -6.44 3.80 -10.05
CA CYS A 168 -5.58 3.48 -8.94
C CYS A 168 -6.28 2.50 -7.99
N SER A 169 -5.77 1.27 -8.01
CA SER A 169 -6.23 0.15 -7.18
C SER A 169 -5.97 0.44 -5.71
N ARG A 170 -6.99 0.19 -4.91
CA ARG A 170 -7.04 0.46 -3.47
C ARG A 170 -6.77 -0.80 -2.70
N CYS A 171 -6.03 -0.65 -1.62
CA CYS A 171 -5.64 -1.74 -0.75
C CYS A 171 -6.10 -1.45 0.68
N ILE A 172 -5.79 -2.38 1.61
CA ILE A 172 -6.14 -2.27 3.03
C ILE A 172 -5.69 -0.94 3.67
N PHE A 173 -4.74 -0.23 3.08
CA PHE A 173 -4.27 1.03 3.66
C PHE A 173 -5.39 2.08 3.73
N THR A 174 -6.35 2.06 2.81
CA THR A 174 -7.48 3.00 2.86
C THR A 174 -8.33 2.81 4.12
N THR A 175 -8.24 1.65 4.78
CA THR A 175 -9.01 1.38 6.01
C THR A 175 -8.32 1.88 7.27
N VAL A 176 -7.09 2.39 7.17
CA VAL A 176 -6.37 2.96 8.31
C VAL A 176 -6.86 4.39 8.56
N SER A 177 -7.37 4.63 9.76
CA SER A 177 -7.66 6.00 10.24
C SER A 177 -6.36 6.80 10.34
N PRO A 178 -6.22 7.93 9.63
CA PRO A 178 -5.03 8.79 9.73
C PRO A 178 -4.86 9.41 11.12
N GLU A 179 -5.96 9.58 11.87
CA GLU A 179 -5.97 10.20 13.19
C GLU A 179 -5.65 9.21 14.31
N GLN A 180 -6.08 7.95 14.15
CA GLN A 180 -5.96 6.94 15.20
C GLN A 180 -4.88 5.89 14.91
N GLY A 181 -4.38 5.80 13.68
CA GLY A 181 -3.40 4.80 13.30
C GLY A 181 -3.90 3.37 13.48
N ARG A 182 -5.18 3.12 13.19
CA ARG A 182 -5.84 1.81 13.34
C ARG A 182 -6.68 1.49 12.11
N LYS A 183 -6.70 0.22 11.72
CA LYS A 183 -7.58 -0.28 10.65
C LYS A 183 -9.02 -0.30 11.13
N HIS A 184 -9.95 0.07 10.25
CA HIS A 184 -11.37 -0.08 10.53
C HIS A 184 -11.72 -1.58 10.68
N PRO A 185 -12.45 -1.99 11.73
CA PRO A 185 -12.74 -3.41 12.00
C PRO A 185 -13.55 -4.07 10.88
N ALA A 186 -14.46 -3.32 10.25
CA ALA A 186 -15.23 -3.78 9.09
C ALA A 186 -14.53 -3.56 7.73
N THR A 187 -13.23 -3.22 7.72
CA THR A 187 -12.45 -2.94 6.50
C THR A 187 -13.00 -1.82 5.60
N GLU A 188 -13.72 -0.87 6.18
CA GLU A 188 -14.21 0.31 5.47
C GLU A 188 -13.08 1.33 5.24
N PRO A 189 -13.10 2.08 4.11
CA PRO A 189 -14.12 2.11 3.06
C PRO A 189 -13.94 1.06 1.96
N LEU A 190 -12.96 0.16 2.10
CA LEU A 190 -12.61 -0.79 1.05
C LEU A 190 -13.73 -1.80 0.80
N ALA A 191 -14.42 -2.25 1.86
CA ALA A 191 -15.60 -3.11 1.75
C ALA A 191 -16.73 -2.45 0.96
N THR A 192 -17.04 -1.18 1.24
CA THR A 192 -18.03 -0.43 0.44
C THR A 192 -17.59 -0.31 -1.02
N LEU A 193 -16.35 0.09 -1.29
CA LEU A 193 -15.83 0.18 -2.66
C LEU A 193 -15.92 -1.17 -3.40
N GLN A 194 -15.66 -2.29 -2.73
CA GLN A 194 -15.77 -3.62 -3.36
C GLN A 194 -17.17 -3.90 -3.92
N SER A 195 -18.23 -3.33 -3.33
CA SER A 195 -19.61 -3.55 -3.76
C SER A 195 -19.97 -2.88 -5.10
N PHE A 196 -19.17 -1.96 -5.62
CA PHE A 196 -19.50 -1.25 -6.86
C PHE A 196 -18.31 -0.75 -7.70
N ARG A 197 -17.08 -0.80 -7.17
CA ARG A 197 -15.84 -0.33 -7.81
C ARG A 197 -14.85 -1.47 -8.09
N THR A 198 -15.34 -2.70 -8.15
CA THR A 198 -14.51 -3.85 -8.50
C THR A 198 -14.47 -4.02 -10.01
N ALA A 199 -13.27 -4.07 -10.58
CA ALA A 199 -13.05 -4.29 -11.99
C ALA A 199 -13.20 -5.79 -12.32
N PRO A 200 -14.10 -6.20 -13.22
CA PRO A 200 -14.37 -7.62 -13.48
C PRO A 200 -13.20 -8.39 -14.10
N ASP A 201 -12.32 -7.69 -14.81
CA ASP A 201 -11.19 -8.26 -15.56
C ASP A 201 -10.04 -8.72 -14.66
N ASN A 202 -9.83 -8.06 -13.50
CA ASN A 202 -8.72 -8.40 -12.61
C ASN A 202 -9.03 -8.35 -11.10
N GLY A 203 -10.25 -7.96 -10.72
CA GLY A 203 -10.67 -7.85 -9.33
C GLY A 203 -10.13 -6.64 -8.57
N ASP A 204 -9.46 -5.69 -9.24
CA ASP A 204 -8.99 -4.46 -8.61
C ASP A 204 -10.17 -3.61 -8.13
N VAL A 205 -10.01 -3.00 -6.95
CA VAL A 205 -10.99 -2.08 -6.38
C VAL A 205 -10.46 -0.67 -6.57
N ASP A 206 -11.04 0.11 -7.48
CA ASP A 206 -10.44 1.37 -7.93
C ASP A 206 -11.12 2.62 -7.35
N PHE A 207 -10.31 3.60 -6.96
CA PHE A 207 -10.76 4.95 -6.61
C PHE A 207 -9.67 5.96 -7.00
N GLY A 208 -10.00 6.98 -7.79
CA GLY A 208 -9.01 7.95 -8.29
C GLY A 208 -8.08 7.42 -9.38
N GLN A 209 -7.28 8.33 -9.95
CA GLN A 209 -6.52 8.13 -11.18
C GLN A 209 -5.02 8.47 -10.99
N ASN A 210 -4.14 7.58 -11.44
CA ASN A 210 -2.70 7.81 -11.42
C ASN A 210 -2.28 8.69 -12.60
N LEU A 211 -1.46 9.71 -12.33
CA LEU A 211 -1.03 10.68 -13.33
C LEU A 211 0.49 10.76 -13.50
N ILE A 212 0.91 11.18 -14.69
CA ILE A 212 2.28 11.61 -15.00
C ILE A 212 2.21 13.04 -15.57
N ALA A 213 3.02 13.95 -15.03
CA ALA A 213 3.16 15.29 -15.60
C ALA A 213 4.08 15.24 -16.83
N ARG A 214 3.67 15.87 -17.93
CA ARG A 214 4.46 15.97 -19.16
C ARG A 214 5.62 16.97 -19.04
N GLN A 215 5.44 18.00 -18.22
CA GLN A 215 6.44 19.03 -17.97
C GLN A 215 6.44 19.44 -16.50
N SER A 216 7.55 20.03 -16.06
CA SER A 216 7.60 20.73 -14.77
C SER A 216 6.88 22.06 -14.85
N GLY A 217 6.26 22.46 -13.74
CA GLY A 217 5.60 23.75 -13.61
C GLY A 217 5.01 23.91 -12.22
N VAL A 218 4.43 25.08 -11.97
CA VAL A 218 3.74 25.38 -10.71
C VAL A 218 2.25 25.32 -10.97
N ILE A 219 1.56 24.56 -10.12
CA ILE A 219 0.11 24.58 -10.00
C ILE A 219 -0.26 25.08 -8.61
N ARG A 220 -1.44 25.67 -8.46
CA ARG A 220 -1.95 26.22 -7.20
C ARG A 220 -3.35 25.70 -6.94
N GLU A 221 -3.72 25.68 -5.65
CA GLU A 221 -5.12 25.52 -5.29
C GLU A 221 -5.95 26.62 -5.95
N GLY A 222 -7.09 26.23 -6.53
CA GLY A 222 -7.95 27.13 -7.31
C GLY A 222 -7.61 27.20 -8.79
N ASP A 223 -6.51 26.61 -9.27
CA ASP A 223 -6.25 26.51 -10.71
C ASP A 223 -7.36 25.68 -11.39
N GLU A 224 -7.79 26.14 -12.56
CA GLU A 224 -8.79 25.44 -13.37
C GLU A 224 -8.23 24.14 -13.93
N VAL A 225 -9.10 23.11 -13.97
CA VAL A 225 -8.82 21.81 -14.57
C VAL A 225 -9.52 21.73 -15.92
N GLU A 226 -8.75 21.78 -17.00
CA GLU A 226 -9.25 21.60 -18.36
C GLU A 226 -9.05 20.14 -18.80
N ILE A 227 -10.11 19.53 -19.35
CA ILE A 227 -10.07 18.17 -19.87
C ILE A 227 -9.72 18.23 -21.36
N LEU A 228 -8.49 17.86 -21.71
CA LEU A 228 -7.96 17.94 -23.07
C LEU A 228 -8.29 16.71 -23.92
N ALA A 229 -8.43 15.55 -23.29
CA ALA A 229 -8.82 14.32 -23.96
C ALA A 229 -9.58 13.39 -23.00
N THR A 230 -10.60 12.74 -23.54
CA THR A 230 -11.39 11.71 -22.85
C THR A 230 -11.30 10.38 -23.59
N GLY A 231 -11.73 9.31 -22.92
CA GLY A 231 -11.86 7.98 -23.48
C GLY A 231 -12.84 7.16 -22.65
N PRO A 232 -13.02 5.88 -23.01
CA PRO A 232 -13.89 5.00 -22.24
C PRO A 232 -13.38 4.85 -20.80
N ALA A 233 -14.31 4.92 -19.86
CA ALA A 233 -14.07 4.55 -18.48
C ALA A 233 -13.90 3.02 -18.35
N ARG A 234 -13.18 2.59 -17.32
CA ARG A 234 -13.15 1.18 -16.95
C ARG A 234 -14.54 0.76 -16.46
N ILE A 235 -14.95 -0.46 -16.80
CA ILE A 235 -16.21 -1.02 -16.32
C ILE A 235 -16.02 -1.52 -14.90
N TYR A 236 -16.96 -1.18 -14.03
CA TYR A 236 -16.98 -1.60 -12.64
C TYR A 236 -18.29 -2.31 -12.30
N GLY A 237 -18.22 -3.19 -11.31
CA GLY A 237 -19.40 -3.82 -10.73
C GLY A 237 -19.17 -4.18 -9.27
N ALA A 238 -20.13 -4.92 -8.72
CA ALA A 238 -19.92 -5.59 -7.45
C ALA A 238 -18.84 -6.66 -7.63
N GLY A 239 -17.83 -6.62 -6.77
CA GLY A 239 -16.96 -7.76 -6.59
C GLY A 239 -17.81 -8.94 -6.10
N ALA A 240 -17.32 -10.16 -6.28
CA ALA A 240 -17.98 -11.33 -5.72
C ALA A 240 -18.04 -11.19 -4.18
N THR A 241 -19.12 -10.61 -3.66
CA THR A 241 -19.51 -10.65 -2.26
C THR A 241 -19.96 -12.07 -1.97
N THR A 242 -19.03 -12.93 -1.61
CA THR A 242 -19.40 -14.12 -0.84
C THR A 242 -19.65 -13.65 0.58
N GLN A 243 -20.92 -13.66 0.98
CA GLN A 243 -21.34 -13.57 2.37
C GLN A 243 -20.43 -14.42 3.25
N GLY A 244 -19.84 -13.79 4.27
CA GLY A 244 -18.94 -14.45 5.20
C GLY A 244 -17.71 -13.61 5.48
N ALA A 245 -17.90 -12.51 6.23
CA ALA A 245 -16.94 -12.27 7.29
C ALA A 245 -16.96 -13.51 8.20
N VAL A 246 -16.10 -14.50 7.90
CA VAL A 246 -15.68 -15.42 8.96
C VAL A 246 -14.90 -14.52 9.89
N GLY A 247 -15.54 -14.17 11.00
CA GLY A 247 -15.04 -13.18 11.91
C GLY A 247 -13.58 -13.42 12.27
N THR A 248 -12.93 -12.35 12.69
CA THR A 248 -11.69 -12.35 13.48
C THR A 248 -11.85 -13.07 14.83
N GLY A 249 -12.75 -14.04 14.94
CA GLY A 249 -12.72 -15.01 16.00
C GLY A 249 -11.43 -15.80 15.82
N ALA A 250 -10.51 -15.62 16.75
CA ALA A 250 -9.67 -16.71 17.20
C ALA A 250 -10.60 -17.93 17.33
N GLY A 251 -10.59 -18.79 16.31
CA GLY A 251 -11.16 -20.11 16.46
C GLY A 251 -10.52 -20.66 17.72
N ASN A 252 -11.33 -21.16 18.64
CA ASN A 252 -10.92 -21.76 19.91
C ASN A 252 -10.14 -23.08 19.67
N THR A 253 -9.32 -23.12 18.61
CA THR A 253 -8.41 -24.16 18.23
C THR A 253 -7.18 -23.98 19.10
N PRO A 254 -6.78 -25.00 19.88
CA PRO A 254 -5.60 -24.94 20.71
C PRO A 254 -4.40 -24.48 19.88
N HIS A 255 -3.57 -23.61 20.44
CA HIS A 255 -2.31 -23.22 19.83
C HIS A 255 -1.48 -24.48 19.59
N GLN A 256 -1.20 -24.78 18.32
CA GLN A 256 -0.44 -25.95 17.90
C GLN A 256 0.76 -25.50 17.10
N ALA A 257 1.95 -25.97 17.51
CA ALA A 257 3.16 -25.87 16.71
C ALA A 257 3.08 -26.86 15.54
N LEU A 258 3.46 -26.41 14.35
CA LEU A 258 3.42 -27.20 13.12
C LEU A 258 4.67 -26.94 12.29
N THR A 259 4.93 -27.82 11.32
CA THR A 259 6.08 -27.74 10.43
C THR A 259 5.68 -27.03 9.13
N ILE A 260 6.36 -25.93 8.82
CA ILE A 260 6.23 -25.26 7.52
C ILE A 260 7.51 -25.50 6.73
N GLN A 261 7.36 -26.11 5.57
CA GLN A 261 8.45 -26.28 4.62
C GLN A 261 8.27 -25.31 3.44
N TRP A 262 9.22 -24.39 3.27
CA TRP A 262 9.36 -23.53 2.10
C TRP A 262 10.60 -23.93 1.33
N GLN A 263 10.42 -24.53 0.15
CA GLN A 263 11.53 -25.11 -0.63
C GLN A 263 12.38 -26.10 0.21
N GLN A 264 13.65 -25.79 0.45
CA GLN A 264 14.57 -26.57 1.28
C GLN A 264 14.58 -26.14 2.76
N GLN A 265 13.96 -25.00 3.09
CA GLN A 265 13.92 -24.48 4.45
C GLN A 265 12.72 -25.05 5.21
N VAL A 266 12.97 -25.56 6.41
CA VAL A 266 11.95 -26.09 7.31
C VAL A 266 12.01 -25.30 8.60
N PHE A 267 10.87 -24.82 9.07
CA PHE A 267 10.78 -24.08 10.31
C PHE A 267 9.48 -24.38 11.06
N THR A 268 9.46 -24.05 12.35
CA THR A 268 8.29 -24.23 13.20
C THR A 268 7.35 -23.03 13.06
N GLY A 269 6.13 -23.29 12.60
CA GLY A 269 5.02 -22.35 12.55
C GLY A 269 3.93 -22.68 13.57
N ASN A 270 2.77 -22.02 13.43
CA ASN A 270 1.58 -22.25 14.24
C ASN A 270 0.28 -22.12 13.44
N ASN A 271 -0.82 -22.57 14.06
CA ASN A 271 -2.17 -22.54 13.50
C ASN A 271 -2.98 -21.26 13.84
N GLN A 272 -2.30 -20.18 14.25
CA GLN A 272 -2.93 -18.92 14.68
C GLN A 272 -2.60 -17.74 13.75
N GLN A 273 -1.43 -17.74 13.11
CA GLN A 273 -0.93 -16.62 12.32
C GLN A 273 -1.07 -16.83 10.80
N PRO A 274 -1.28 -15.76 10.01
CA PRO A 274 -1.23 -15.84 8.55
C PRO A 274 0.13 -16.35 8.05
N LEU A 275 0.12 -17.14 6.97
CA LEU A 275 1.32 -17.73 6.39
C LEU A 275 2.38 -16.71 6.02
N LEU A 276 1.98 -15.57 5.46
CA LEU A 276 2.91 -14.50 5.08
C LEU A 276 3.72 -14.03 6.29
N GLU A 277 3.09 -13.83 7.45
CA GLU A 277 3.79 -13.36 8.65
C GLU A 277 4.77 -14.40 9.19
N GLN A 278 4.38 -15.67 9.17
CA GLN A 278 5.25 -16.78 9.61
C GLN A 278 6.46 -16.96 8.69
N LEU A 279 6.29 -16.77 7.37
CA LEU A 279 7.38 -16.78 6.39
C LEU A 279 8.36 -15.63 6.65
N GLU A 280 7.84 -14.41 6.86
CA GLU A 280 8.66 -13.23 7.14
C GLU A 280 9.48 -13.38 8.42
N GLN A 281 8.87 -13.91 9.50
CA GLN A 281 9.56 -14.19 10.77
C GLN A 281 10.73 -15.17 10.61
N ASN A 282 10.70 -16.01 9.57
CA ASN A 282 11.74 -16.98 9.24
C ASN A 282 12.62 -16.53 8.07
N GLY A 283 12.62 -15.23 7.76
CA GLY A 283 13.49 -14.61 6.75
C GLY A 283 13.07 -14.88 5.31
N ILE A 284 11.93 -15.51 5.07
CA ILE A 284 11.42 -15.83 3.74
C ILE A 284 10.53 -14.68 3.24
N ARG A 285 10.90 -14.11 2.08
CA ARG A 285 10.20 -12.96 1.50
C ARG A 285 9.34 -13.38 0.33
N ILE A 286 8.03 -13.25 0.54
CA ILE A 286 7.04 -13.35 -0.53
C ILE A 286 6.63 -11.94 -0.93
N PRO A 287 6.58 -11.59 -2.23
CA PRO A 287 6.01 -10.32 -2.66
C PRO A 287 4.57 -10.20 -2.14
N TYR A 288 4.21 -9.10 -1.51
CA TYR A 288 2.82 -8.84 -1.13
C TYR A 288 2.48 -7.40 -1.48
N SER A 289 1.21 -7.02 -1.39
CA SER A 289 0.82 -5.60 -1.46
C SER A 289 -0.24 -5.26 -0.43
N CYS A 290 -1.36 -5.98 -0.43
CA CYS A 290 -2.50 -5.63 0.44
C CYS A 290 -2.50 -6.27 1.83
N ARG A 291 -1.79 -7.39 2.06
CA ARG A 291 -1.90 -8.24 3.27
C ARG A 291 -3.34 -8.64 3.69
N ALA A 292 -4.29 -8.55 2.77
CA ALA A 292 -5.71 -8.84 2.98
C ALA A 292 -6.27 -9.78 1.89
N GLY A 293 -5.37 -10.41 1.12
CA GLY A 293 -5.71 -11.35 0.05
C GLY A 293 -6.53 -10.76 -1.10
N ILE A 294 -6.49 -9.45 -1.32
CA ILE A 294 -7.21 -8.74 -2.40
C ILE A 294 -6.32 -8.60 -3.64
N CYS A 295 -5.06 -8.19 -3.48
CA CYS A 295 -4.18 -7.85 -4.60
C CYS A 295 -3.57 -9.05 -5.35
N GLY A 296 -3.71 -10.28 -4.82
CA GLY A 296 -3.09 -11.47 -5.40
C GLY A 296 -1.54 -11.55 -5.36
N CYS A 297 -0.83 -10.48 -5.00
CA CYS A 297 0.65 -10.46 -5.02
C CYS A 297 1.30 -11.56 -4.15
N CYS A 298 0.68 -11.91 -3.02
CA CYS A 298 1.19 -12.89 -2.05
C CYS A 298 0.93 -14.35 -2.44
N ARG A 299 0.64 -14.60 -3.72
CA ARG A 299 0.28 -15.92 -4.24
C ARG A 299 1.51 -16.84 -4.25
N ILE A 300 1.31 -18.03 -3.70
CA ILE A 300 2.27 -19.14 -3.64
C ILE A 300 1.54 -20.46 -3.87
N SER A 301 2.28 -21.54 -4.12
CA SER A 301 1.72 -22.88 -4.34
C SER A 301 1.73 -23.69 -3.05
N LEU A 302 0.59 -24.29 -2.68
CA LEU A 302 0.48 -25.27 -1.59
C LEU A 302 0.72 -26.67 -2.16
N THR A 303 1.91 -27.22 -1.93
CA THR A 303 2.30 -28.53 -2.48
C THR A 303 1.90 -29.69 -1.57
N SER A 304 1.68 -29.44 -0.28
CA SER A 304 1.19 -30.44 0.67
C SER A 304 0.56 -29.78 1.91
N GLY A 305 -0.39 -30.49 2.53
CA GLY A 305 -1.06 -30.08 3.76
C GLY A 305 -2.35 -29.27 3.52
N ARG A 306 -2.86 -28.62 4.57
CA ARG A 306 -4.10 -27.85 4.53
C ARG A 306 -3.95 -26.48 5.19
N VAL A 307 -4.66 -25.51 4.64
CA VAL A 307 -4.74 -24.14 5.16
C VAL A 307 -6.19 -23.70 5.29
N ARG A 308 -6.46 -22.92 6.32
CA ARG A 308 -7.72 -22.22 6.53
C ARG A 308 -7.65 -20.86 5.86
N ALA A 309 -8.58 -20.62 4.94
CA ALA A 309 -8.74 -19.32 4.30
C ALA A 309 -9.33 -18.29 5.28
N MET A 310 -8.72 -17.12 5.38
CA MET A 310 -9.24 -15.99 6.15
C MET A 310 -10.29 -15.19 5.36
N LYS A 311 -10.37 -15.41 4.04
CA LYS A 311 -11.38 -14.84 3.15
C LYS A 311 -11.62 -15.76 1.97
N ALA A 312 -12.77 -15.61 1.32
CA ALA A 312 -13.05 -16.32 0.08
C ALA A 312 -12.03 -15.97 -1.02
N GLY A 313 -11.70 -16.96 -1.86
CA GLY A 313 -10.73 -16.84 -2.94
C GLY A 313 -9.26 -16.77 -2.50
N ALA A 314 -8.96 -16.92 -1.19
CA ALA A 314 -7.58 -17.05 -0.73
C ALA A 314 -6.94 -18.40 -1.08
N VAL A 315 -7.76 -19.42 -1.38
CA VAL A 315 -7.32 -20.72 -1.89
C VAL A 315 -7.92 -20.88 -3.29
N GLY A 316 -7.04 -21.02 -4.29
CA GLY A 316 -7.40 -21.28 -5.67
C GLY A 316 -7.62 -22.77 -5.94
N GLU A 317 -8.29 -23.08 -7.04
CA GLU A 317 -8.59 -24.45 -7.48
C GLU A 317 -7.33 -25.21 -7.95
N ASP A 318 -6.26 -24.48 -8.28
CA ASP A 318 -4.97 -24.97 -8.77
C ASP A 318 -3.94 -25.20 -7.63
N ASN A 319 -4.41 -25.38 -6.40
CA ASN A 319 -3.58 -25.43 -5.18
C ASN A 319 -2.74 -24.16 -4.94
N THR A 320 -3.03 -23.04 -5.62
CA THR A 320 -2.43 -21.76 -5.24
C THR A 320 -3.14 -21.18 -4.02
N ILE A 321 -2.39 -20.49 -3.18
CA ILE A 321 -2.91 -19.83 -1.99
C ILE A 321 -2.36 -18.42 -1.88
N LEU A 322 -3.14 -17.52 -1.30
CA LEU A 322 -2.71 -16.20 -0.89
C LEU A 322 -2.11 -16.32 0.51
N SER A 323 -0.79 -16.38 0.61
CA SER A 323 -0.07 -16.54 1.90
C SER A 323 -0.49 -15.50 2.95
N CYS A 324 -0.89 -14.31 2.52
CA CYS A 324 -1.37 -13.23 3.38
C CYS A 324 -2.81 -13.39 3.89
N SER A 325 -3.52 -14.45 3.51
CA SER A 325 -4.89 -14.72 3.92
C SER A 325 -5.17 -16.21 4.10
N CYS A 326 -4.13 -16.99 4.39
CA CYS A 326 -4.22 -18.41 4.70
C CYS A 326 -3.45 -18.69 6.00
N ILE A 327 -4.07 -19.43 6.92
CA ILE A 327 -3.47 -19.90 8.19
C ILE A 327 -3.31 -21.43 8.10
N PRO A 328 -2.16 -22.03 8.43
CA PRO A 328 -1.99 -23.48 8.36
C PRO A 328 -2.88 -24.21 9.37
N GLU A 329 -3.44 -25.35 8.99
CA GLU A 329 -4.20 -26.22 9.89
C GLU A 329 -3.37 -27.40 10.43
N GLY A 330 -2.17 -27.60 9.89
CA GLY A 330 -1.21 -28.63 10.27
C GLY A 330 0.10 -28.45 9.50
N ASP A 331 0.91 -29.50 9.41
CA ASP A 331 2.15 -29.47 8.65
C ASP A 331 1.87 -29.21 7.16
N ILE A 332 2.61 -28.28 6.56
CA ILE A 332 2.43 -27.89 5.16
C ILE A 332 3.76 -27.81 4.41
N LYS A 333 3.67 -27.98 3.09
CA LYS A 333 4.75 -27.69 2.15
C LYS A 333 4.26 -26.65 1.14
N ILE A 334 5.08 -25.65 0.90
CA ILE A 334 4.76 -24.51 0.04
C ILE A 334 5.96 -24.15 -0.85
N ALA A 335 5.66 -23.61 -2.02
CA ALA A 335 6.65 -23.24 -3.03
C ALA A 335 6.25 -21.92 -3.72
N PRO A 336 7.20 -21.20 -4.36
CA PRO A 336 6.86 -20.11 -5.26
C PRO A 336 5.96 -20.60 -6.40
N CYS A 337 5.10 -19.71 -6.90
CA CYS A 337 4.46 -19.88 -8.19
C CYS A 337 5.43 -19.56 -9.33
#